data_AF-A0A1Q3YVE3-F1
#
_entry.id   AF-A0A1Q3YVE3-F1
#
_cell.length_a   1.000
_cell.length_b   1.000
_cell.length_c   1.000
_cell.angle_alpha   90.00
_cell.angle_beta   90.00
_cell.angle_gamma   90.00
#
_symmetry.space_group_name_H-M   'P 1'
#
loop_
_entity.id
_entity.type
_entity.pdbx_description
1 polymer ?
#
loop_
_entity_poly.entity_id
_entity_poly.type
_entity_poly.pdbx_seq_one_letter_code
_entity_poly.pdbx_strand_id
1 'polypeptide(L)'
;MNQTISNFLNALDLEEANFRGSLAADNLGLMLRAAINELDWYAYHMVRTSNPTPEQEEQFYLLQLGVPRLVKLALDVRPSFDVPTVMFRRNQNITSKALRLVAGIAFVEHGRRVAHAATTGECEVELTVDGTYRFTLPDSLPDGEYYERAVREHYRSASEDQFQKKLRSRTGKKLGKEVGRVMRDLVHVFATYFIGYDADPLLDEYFFAMAMHQIQLRDGYDTFHYSTRFGGVPFGKYVLAVTFLIACCIRHQSFAETLVKKHSSIRLEDVLTVSAATDGFLDTMREAINAFGSRYPDYSAADLDEVRRIFDVLSISRRNTGLLAQPASPLPLMVQCSDHDFIWCNTGAASNPMQFLLNSLRHHFPREYDRHQQTREASMQAAIRRVLDEAFAGLTYRDNIKVRVGGRELTDIDLVVMEEKTGVVLLCQLKHQDLYGADLRSAHNRLNRLKDQVSHWLKALDEWTSLAGDSGIRSALRLDRRFPPVRLFRVIVSRHYAFPLKDVAEGADTTYATWPQFYNAVQLATFDAPRSHSLLDLMTALKNGEAPGGVQHHRPEPPTEWNLDNLRFTVGQREGAA
;
A
#
# COMPACT_ATOMS: atom_id res chain seq x y z
N MET A 1 -14.17 -24.76 -8.77
CA MET A 1 -14.64 -23.95 -7.62
C MET A 1 -15.62 -24.81 -6.83
N ASN A 2 -15.49 -24.88 -5.50
CA ASN A 2 -16.38 -25.66 -4.64
C ASN A 2 -17.83 -25.15 -4.78
N GLN A 3 -18.81 -26.05 -4.95
CA GLN A 3 -20.22 -25.69 -5.12
C GLN A 3 -20.76 -24.88 -3.93
N THR A 4 -20.32 -25.20 -2.71
CA THR A 4 -20.70 -24.48 -1.49
C THR A 4 -20.24 -23.02 -1.55
N ILE A 5 -19.00 -22.76 -1.99
CA ILE A 5 -18.46 -21.40 -2.17
C ILE A 5 -19.26 -20.65 -3.22
N SER A 6 -19.55 -21.28 -4.37
CA SER A 6 -20.32 -20.64 -5.43
C SER A 6 -21.73 -20.25 -4.95
N ASN A 7 -22.39 -21.12 -4.19
CA ASN A 7 -23.71 -20.82 -3.62
C ASN A 7 -23.64 -19.66 -2.61
N PHE A 8 -22.61 -19.63 -1.77
CA PHE A 8 -22.39 -18.55 -0.81
C PHE A 8 -22.15 -17.20 -1.49
N LEU A 9 -21.28 -17.15 -2.51
CA LEU A 9 -21.02 -15.94 -3.29
C LEU A 9 -22.29 -15.43 -3.98
N ASN A 10 -23.10 -16.32 -4.55
CA ASN A 10 -24.39 -15.95 -5.14
C ASN A 10 -25.36 -15.38 -4.08
N ALA A 11 -25.39 -15.94 -2.87
CA ALA A 11 -26.20 -15.41 -1.77
C ALA A 11 -25.75 -14.01 -1.35
N LEU A 12 -24.44 -13.77 -1.25
CA LEU A 12 -23.87 -12.45 -0.97
C LEU A 12 -24.25 -11.41 -2.04
N ASP A 13 -24.26 -11.81 -3.32
CA ASP A 13 -24.68 -10.93 -4.42
C ASP A 13 -26.17 -10.58 -4.37
N LEU A 14 -27.02 -11.51 -3.91
CA LEU A 14 -28.44 -11.25 -3.66
C LEU A 14 -28.64 -10.26 -2.50
N GLU A 15 -27.89 -10.42 -1.40
CA GLU A 15 -27.94 -9.47 -0.28
C GLU A 15 -27.45 -8.07 -0.70
N GLU A 16 -26.40 -7.97 -1.52
CA GLU A 16 -25.96 -6.68 -2.06
C GLU A 16 -27.04 -5.99 -2.89
N ALA A 17 -27.81 -6.76 -3.68
CA ALA A 17 -28.86 -6.22 -4.52
C ALA A 17 -29.95 -5.51 -3.70
N ASN A 18 -30.22 -5.94 -2.47
CA ASN A 18 -31.20 -5.35 -1.58
C ASN A 18 -30.86 -3.88 -1.21
N PHE A 19 -29.58 -3.52 -1.16
CA PHE A 19 -29.15 -2.15 -0.85
C PHE A 19 -29.34 -1.17 -2.01
N ARG A 20 -29.39 -1.66 -3.25
CA ARG A 20 -29.46 -0.82 -4.46
C ARG A 20 -30.69 0.08 -4.47
N GLY A 21 -31.85 -0.43 -4.03
CA GLY A 21 -33.09 0.34 -3.97
C GLY A 21 -32.98 1.55 -3.02
N SER A 22 -32.39 1.35 -1.84
CA SER A 22 -32.19 2.42 -0.86
C SER A 22 -31.23 3.50 -1.36
N LEU A 23 -30.14 3.09 -2.03
CA LEU A 23 -29.16 4.02 -2.61
C LEU A 23 -29.70 4.75 -3.83
N ALA A 24 -30.54 4.10 -4.65
CA ALA A 24 -31.21 4.72 -5.78
C ALA A 24 -32.23 5.78 -5.34
N ALA A 25 -32.86 5.61 -4.16
CA ALA A 25 -33.80 6.57 -3.60
C ALA A 25 -33.13 7.78 -2.90
N ASP A 26 -31.82 7.73 -2.62
CA ASP A 26 -31.08 8.80 -1.94
C ASP A 26 -30.75 9.94 -2.91
N ASN A 27 -31.75 10.74 -3.29
CA ASN A 27 -31.67 11.77 -4.33
C ASN A 27 -30.63 12.88 -4.13
N LEU A 28 -30.22 13.10 -2.88
CA LEU A 28 -29.25 14.12 -2.52
C LEU A 28 -27.83 13.56 -2.31
N GLY A 29 -27.67 12.23 -2.22
CA GLY A 29 -26.38 11.62 -1.87
C GLY A 29 -26.03 11.73 -0.38
N LEU A 30 -27.04 11.83 0.49
CA LEU A 30 -26.87 11.95 1.94
C LEU A 30 -26.23 10.70 2.55
N MET A 31 -26.55 9.51 2.06
CA MET A 31 -25.99 8.25 2.57
C MET A 31 -24.51 8.13 2.20
N LEU A 32 -24.15 8.48 0.95
CA LEU A 32 -22.76 8.52 0.51
C LEU A 32 -21.96 9.53 1.36
N ARG A 33 -22.47 10.75 1.49
CA ARG A 33 -21.80 11.80 2.27
C ARG A 33 -21.66 11.43 3.75
N ALA A 34 -22.72 10.94 4.38
CA ALA A 34 -22.70 10.52 5.78
C ALA A 34 -21.72 9.37 6.01
N ALA A 35 -21.67 8.38 5.13
CA ALA A 35 -20.75 7.25 5.24
C ALA A 35 -19.28 7.71 5.23
N ILE A 36 -18.92 8.64 4.33
CA ILE A 36 -17.56 9.20 4.30
C ILE A 36 -17.27 10.02 5.57
N ASN A 37 -18.22 10.83 6.04
CA ASN A 37 -18.05 11.60 7.28
C ASN A 37 -17.79 10.69 8.49
N GLU A 38 -18.55 9.60 8.63
CA GLU A 38 -18.34 8.67 9.75
C GLU A 38 -17.01 7.92 9.61
N LEU A 39 -16.60 7.53 8.39
CA LEU A 39 -15.28 6.91 8.19
C LEU A 39 -14.14 7.84 8.62
N ASP A 40 -14.16 9.10 8.17
CA ASP A 40 -13.15 10.10 8.55
C ASP A 40 -13.15 10.40 10.05
N TRP A 41 -14.34 10.47 10.65
CA TRP A 41 -14.49 10.65 12.10
C TRP A 41 -13.87 9.50 12.90
N TYR A 42 -14.21 8.26 12.54
CA TYR A 42 -13.65 7.08 13.20
C TYR A 42 -12.14 6.97 12.97
N ALA A 43 -11.66 7.21 11.75
CA ALA A 43 -10.23 7.20 11.44
C ALA A 43 -9.44 8.23 12.28
N TYR A 44 -9.98 9.44 12.43
CA TYR A 44 -9.39 10.49 13.26
C TYR A 44 -9.18 10.04 14.70
N HIS A 45 -10.16 9.33 15.28
CA HIS A 45 -10.11 8.80 16.63
C HIS A 45 -9.20 7.57 16.77
N MET A 46 -9.26 6.65 15.82
CA MET A 46 -8.44 5.43 15.85
C MET A 46 -6.96 5.75 15.89
N VAL A 47 -6.50 6.67 15.04
CA VAL A 47 -5.08 7.08 14.98
C VAL A 47 -4.59 7.76 16.29
N ARG A 48 -5.51 8.29 17.10
CA ARG A 48 -5.19 8.98 18.37
C ARG A 48 -5.41 8.11 19.61
N THR A 49 -5.95 6.91 19.45
CA THR A 49 -6.20 5.99 20.55
C THR A 49 -5.02 5.04 20.65
N SER A 50 -4.25 5.10 21.75
CA SER A 50 -3.05 4.27 21.91
C SER A 50 -3.36 2.77 22.00
N ASN A 51 -4.52 2.41 22.58
CA ASN A 51 -4.99 1.03 22.74
C ASN A 51 -6.49 0.99 22.44
N PRO A 52 -6.90 0.87 21.15
CA PRO A 52 -8.31 0.75 20.81
C PRO A 52 -8.91 -0.54 21.41
N THR A 53 -10.18 -0.50 21.78
CA THR A 53 -10.90 -1.71 22.23
C THR A 53 -11.23 -2.60 21.04
N PRO A 54 -11.46 -3.91 21.24
CA PRO A 54 -11.87 -4.80 20.16
C PRO A 54 -13.11 -4.30 19.40
N GLU A 55 -14.08 -3.71 20.09
CA GLU A 55 -15.29 -3.14 19.48
C GLU A 55 -14.97 -1.92 18.62
N GLN A 56 -13.99 -1.11 18.99
CA GLN A 56 -13.54 0.03 18.18
C GLN A 56 -12.82 -0.43 16.92
N GLU A 57 -11.96 -1.46 17.04
CA GLU A 57 -11.29 -2.08 15.90
C GLU A 57 -12.29 -2.72 14.94
N GLU A 58 -13.29 -3.44 15.45
CA GLU A 58 -14.36 -4.04 14.66
C GLU A 58 -15.21 -2.98 13.95
N GLN A 59 -15.65 -1.94 14.65
CA GLN A 59 -16.41 -0.85 14.02
C GLN A 59 -15.61 -0.18 12.90
N PHE A 60 -14.32 0.09 13.13
CA PHE A 60 -13.47 0.69 12.11
C PHE A 60 -13.26 -0.26 10.93
N TYR A 61 -13.07 -1.56 11.19
CA TYR A 61 -12.98 -2.60 10.16
C TYR A 61 -14.22 -2.63 9.26
N LEU A 62 -15.42 -2.61 9.85
CA LEU A 62 -16.68 -2.58 9.11
C LEU A 62 -16.78 -1.32 8.23
N LEU A 63 -16.40 -0.15 8.75
CA LEU A 63 -16.38 1.09 7.97
C LEU A 63 -15.40 1.01 6.79
N GLN A 64 -14.20 0.46 7.02
CA GLN A 64 -13.18 0.31 5.97
C GLN A 64 -13.62 -0.60 4.83
N LEU A 65 -14.46 -1.60 5.10
CA LEU A 65 -15.04 -2.47 4.07
C LEU A 65 -16.27 -1.86 3.42
N GLY A 66 -17.23 -1.41 4.23
CA GLY A 66 -18.54 -1.02 3.74
C GLY A 66 -18.55 0.32 3.01
N VAL A 67 -17.76 1.31 3.44
CA VAL A 67 -17.81 2.67 2.85
C VAL A 67 -17.32 2.70 1.40
N PRO A 68 -16.17 2.10 1.02
CA PRO A 68 -15.74 2.06 -0.39
C PRO A 68 -16.77 1.39 -1.29
N ARG A 69 -17.33 0.27 -0.84
CA ARG A 69 -18.35 -0.45 -1.60
C ARG A 69 -19.65 0.33 -1.69
N LEU A 70 -20.06 1.03 -0.63
CA LEU A 70 -21.19 1.95 -0.65
C LEU A 70 -20.97 3.09 -1.67
N VAL A 71 -19.79 3.70 -1.68
CA VAL A 71 -19.44 4.75 -2.67
C VAL A 71 -19.58 4.20 -4.08
N LYS A 72 -19.03 3.02 -4.36
CA LYS A 72 -19.19 2.34 -5.64
C LYS A 72 -20.66 2.17 -6.02
N LEU A 73 -21.44 1.53 -5.14
CA LEU A 73 -22.84 1.22 -5.41
C LEU A 73 -23.68 2.49 -5.62
N ALA A 74 -23.48 3.52 -4.80
CA ALA A 74 -24.19 4.79 -4.90
C ALA A 74 -23.90 5.52 -6.22
N LEU A 75 -22.65 5.48 -6.69
CA LEU A 75 -22.26 6.07 -7.99
C LEU A 75 -22.74 5.22 -9.18
N ASP A 76 -22.78 3.90 -9.05
CA ASP A 76 -23.25 2.99 -10.10
C ASP A 76 -24.76 3.07 -10.32
N VAL A 77 -25.55 3.19 -9.24
CA VAL A 77 -27.02 3.18 -9.33
C VAL A 77 -27.63 4.53 -9.70
N ARG A 78 -26.88 5.63 -9.56
CA ARG A 78 -27.38 6.98 -9.82
C ARG A 78 -26.54 7.71 -10.87
N PRO A 79 -27.10 8.13 -12.01
CA PRO A 79 -26.37 8.85 -13.04
C PRO A 79 -25.92 10.24 -12.58
N SER A 80 -26.66 10.87 -11.67
CA SER A 80 -26.33 12.14 -11.02
C SER A 80 -27.04 12.25 -9.67
N PHE A 81 -26.59 13.20 -8.85
CA PHE A 81 -27.28 13.63 -7.63
C PHE A 81 -27.99 14.97 -7.90
N ASP A 82 -29.08 15.27 -7.17
CA ASP A 82 -29.88 16.48 -7.41
C ASP A 82 -29.12 17.77 -7.04
N VAL A 83 -28.09 17.64 -6.21
CA VAL A 83 -27.19 18.71 -5.81
C VAL A 83 -25.74 18.29 -6.01
N PRO A 84 -24.82 19.22 -6.33
CA PRO A 84 -23.41 18.88 -6.63
C PRO A 84 -22.67 18.26 -5.44
N THR A 85 -22.89 18.80 -4.24
CA THR A 85 -22.42 18.27 -2.96
C THR A 85 -23.37 18.69 -1.83
N VAL A 86 -23.33 17.97 -0.70
CA VAL A 86 -24.14 18.29 0.49
C VAL A 86 -23.25 18.53 1.70
N MET A 87 -23.53 19.61 2.42
CA MET A 87 -22.97 19.86 3.75
C MET A 87 -24.11 19.87 4.77
N PHE A 88 -23.94 19.08 5.83
CA PHE A 88 -24.89 19.02 6.94
C PHE A 88 -24.14 18.66 8.22
N ARG A 89 -24.69 19.09 9.35
CA ARG A 89 -24.21 18.66 10.67
C ARG A 89 -24.55 17.20 10.91
N ARG A 90 -23.69 16.49 11.62
CA ARG A 90 -23.94 15.12 12.03
C ARG A 90 -25.28 15.02 12.76
N ASN A 91 -26.17 14.22 12.20
CA ASN A 91 -27.55 14.05 12.63
C ASN A 91 -27.82 12.55 12.84
N GLN A 92 -28.30 12.17 14.02
CA GLN A 92 -28.51 10.77 14.39
C GLN A 92 -29.40 10.00 13.40
N ASN A 93 -30.43 10.63 12.82
CA ASN A 93 -31.32 9.97 11.88
C ASN A 93 -30.63 9.63 10.55
N ILE A 94 -29.75 10.51 10.07
CA ILE A 94 -29.00 10.30 8.83
C ILE A 94 -27.86 9.32 9.10
N THR A 95 -27.06 9.58 10.14
CA THR A 95 -25.93 8.73 10.55
C THR A 95 -26.38 7.30 10.80
N SER A 96 -27.47 7.07 11.54
CA SER A 96 -27.91 5.69 11.84
C SER A 96 -28.34 4.92 10.60
N LYS A 97 -28.97 5.59 9.62
CA LYS A 97 -29.33 4.97 8.34
C LYS A 97 -28.10 4.64 7.51
N ALA A 98 -27.15 5.58 7.41
CA ALA A 98 -25.90 5.38 6.70
C ALA A 98 -25.08 4.24 7.32
N LEU A 99 -24.91 4.22 8.64
CA LEU A 99 -24.16 3.17 9.34
C LEU A 99 -24.82 1.78 9.20
N ARG A 100 -26.15 1.69 9.17
CA ARG A 100 -26.85 0.41 8.89
C ARG A 100 -26.55 -0.10 7.49
N LEU A 101 -26.60 0.78 6.48
CA LEU A 101 -26.22 0.42 5.10
C LEU A 101 -24.76 0.00 5.02
N VAL A 102 -23.86 0.76 5.65
CA VAL A 102 -22.43 0.45 5.69
C VAL A 102 -22.18 -0.90 6.36
N ALA A 103 -22.84 -1.20 7.49
CA ALA A 103 -22.69 -2.49 8.17
C ALA A 103 -23.19 -3.67 7.32
N GLY A 104 -24.34 -3.54 6.66
CA GLY A 104 -24.86 -4.58 5.76
C GLY A 104 -23.96 -4.80 4.53
N ILE A 105 -23.43 -3.73 3.95
CA ILE A 105 -22.47 -3.83 2.84
C ILE A 105 -21.12 -4.40 3.32
N ALA A 106 -20.68 -4.04 4.53
CA ALA A 106 -19.46 -4.57 5.13
C ALA A 106 -19.57 -6.08 5.41
N PHE A 107 -20.74 -6.56 5.85
CA PHE A 107 -21.06 -7.98 5.96
C PHE A 107 -20.82 -8.69 4.61
N VAL A 108 -21.34 -8.12 3.51
CA VAL A 108 -21.17 -8.70 2.17
C VAL A 108 -19.69 -8.75 1.77
N GLU A 109 -18.97 -7.65 1.98
CA GLU A 109 -17.55 -7.54 1.65
C GLU A 109 -16.67 -8.47 2.51
N HIS A 110 -16.98 -8.62 3.79
CA HIS A 110 -16.32 -9.58 4.67
C HIS A 110 -16.59 -11.01 4.21
N GLY A 111 -17.84 -11.36 3.90
CA GLY A 111 -18.21 -12.65 3.33
C GLY A 111 -17.41 -12.98 2.06
N ARG A 112 -17.26 -12.02 1.14
CA ARG A 112 -16.43 -12.19 -0.07
C ARG A 112 -14.95 -12.47 0.27
N ARG A 113 -14.39 -11.80 1.28
CA ARG A 113 -13.01 -12.04 1.73
C ARG A 113 -12.83 -13.45 2.28
N VAL A 114 -13.74 -13.92 3.13
CA VAL A 114 -13.67 -15.26 3.71
C VAL A 114 -13.90 -16.33 2.63
N ALA A 115 -14.82 -16.10 1.68
CA ALA A 115 -15.01 -16.96 0.52
C ALA A 115 -13.75 -17.05 -0.37
N HIS A 116 -13.01 -15.94 -0.51
CA HIS A 116 -11.73 -15.94 -1.20
C HIS A 116 -10.68 -16.77 -0.45
N ALA A 117 -10.57 -16.63 0.88
CA ALA A 117 -9.69 -17.48 1.69
C ALA A 117 -10.03 -18.98 1.54
N ALA A 118 -11.32 -19.33 1.49
CA ALA A 118 -11.74 -20.70 1.23
C ALA A 118 -11.36 -21.17 -0.19
N THR A 119 -11.43 -20.27 -1.17
CA THR A 119 -11.06 -20.58 -2.56
C THR A 119 -9.55 -20.80 -2.72
N THR A 120 -8.74 -20.12 -1.90
CA THR A 120 -7.27 -20.24 -1.89
C THR A 120 -6.77 -21.38 -1.00
N GLY A 121 -7.67 -22.10 -0.32
CA GLY A 121 -7.34 -23.21 0.58
C GLY A 121 -6.82 -22.78 1.94
N GLU A 122 -6.99 -21.51 2.31
CA GLU A 122 -6.60 -20.96 3.62
C GLU A 122 -7.62 -21.29 4.71
N CYS A 123 -8.87 -21.60 4.33
CA CYS A 123 -9.89 -22.11 5.24
C CYS A 123 -10.79 -23.14 4.56
N GLU A 124 -11.47 -23.95 5.38
CA GLU A 124 -12.50 -24.86 4.91
C GLU A 124 -13.88 -24.21 5.02
N VAL A 125 -14.83 -24.69 4.21
CA VAL A 125 -16.21 -24.23 4.25
C VAL A 125 -17.18 -25.39 4.12
N GLU A 126 -18.19 -25.38 4.98
CA GLU A 126 -19.32 -26.30 4.92
C GLU A 126 -20.65 -25.56 5.11
N LEU A 127 -21.72 -26.13 4.56
CA LEU A 127 -23.09 -25.67 4.83
C LEU A 127 -23.68 -26.59 5.90
N THR A 128 -24.04 -26.01 7.04
CA THR A 128 -24.61 -26.75 8.17
C THR A 128 -26.09 -27.07 7.95
N VAL A 129 -26.65 -27.97 8.77
CA VAL A 129 -28.05 -28.42 8.68
C VAL A 129 -29.04 -27.26 8.91
N ASP A 130 -28.67 -26.28 9.72
CA ASP A 130 -29.45 -25.06 9.98
C ASP A 130 -29.31 -23.98 8.89
N GLY A 131 -28.60 -24.27 7.80
CA GLY A 131 -28.43 -23.34 6.67
C GLY A 131 -27.32 -22.30 6.86
N THR A 132 -26.46 -22.46 7.87
CA THR A 132 -25.34 -21.55 8.16
C THR A 132 -24.09 -21.99 7.38
N TYR A 133 -23.39 -21.05 6.76
CA TYR A 133 -22.08 -21.32 6.17
C TYR A 133 -21.00 -21.25 7.24
N ARG A 134 -20.35 -22.37 7.56
CA ARG A 134 -19.27 -22.41 8.56
C ARG A 134 -17.92 -22.37 7.86
N PHE A 135 -17.14 -21.33 8.15
CA PHE A 135 -15.76 -21.21 7.72
C PHE A 135 -14.82 -21.57 8.87
N THR A 136 -13.93 -22.52 8.59
CA THR A 136 -13.03 -23.10 9.59
C THR A 136 -11.58 -22.83 9.18
N LEU A 137 -10.92 -21.95 9.92
CA LEU A 137 -9.49 -21.65 9.76
C LEU A 137 -8.64 -22.76 10.40
N PRO A 138 -7.42 -23.03 9.90
CA PRO A 138 -6.51 -23.98 10.51
C PRO A 138 -6.09 -23.54 11.92
N ASP A 139 -5.68 -24.49 12.76
CA ASP A 139 -5.27 -24.29 14.16
C ASP A 139 -4.20 -23.19 14.32
N SER A 140 -3.45 -22.89 13.26
CA SER A 140 -2.52 -21.77 13.22
C SER A 140 -2.34 -21.23 11.80
N LEU A 141 -2.31 -19.91 11.66
CA LEU A 141 -2.14 -19.19 10.39
C LEU A 141 -0.77 -18.49 10.35
N PRO A 142 0.16 -18.89 9.48
CA PRO A 142 1.44 -18.20 9.31
C PRO A 142 1.25 -16.75 8.84
N ASP A 143 1.93 -15.81 9.49
CA ASP A 143 2.00 -14.42 9.05
C ASP A 143 3.13 -14.26 8.04
N GLY A 144 2.74 -14.33 6.76
CA GLY A 144 3.65 -14.26 5.62
C GLY A 144 4.39 -12.92 5.46
N GLU A 145 3.96 -11.88 6.18
CA GLU A 145 4.44 -10.51 6.02
C GLU A 145 5.11 -9.97 7.29
N TYR A 146 5.13 -10.75 8.37
CA TYR A 146 5.61 -10.30 9.68
C TYR A 146 6.98 -9.62 9.63
N TYR A 147 7.98 -10.29 9.06
CA TYR A 147 9.36 -9.80 9.06
C TYR A 147 9.54 -8.56 8.19
N GLU A 148 8.87 -8.52 7.05
CA GLU A 148 8.85 -7.36 6.16
C GLU A 148 8.22 -6.16 6.84
N ARG A 149 7.05 -6.37 7.49
CA ARG A 149 6.37 -5.33 8.27
C ARG A 149 7.23 -4.85 9.43
N ALA A 150 7.90 -5.74 10.15
CA ALA A 150 8.77 -5.40 11.27
C ALA A 150 9.98 -4.56 10.84
N VAL A 151 10.67 -4.94 9.77
CA VAL A 151 11.82 -4.19 9.24
C VAL A 151 11.39 -2.82 8.73
N ARG A 152 10.26 -2.74 8.01
CA ARG A 152 9.70 -1.46 7.57
C ARG A 152 9.34 -0.56 8.75
N GLU A 153 8.66 -1.12 9.75
CA GLU A 153 8.26 -0.36 10.92
C GLU A 153 9.46 0.21 11.66
N HIS A 154 10.55 -0.55 11.76
CA HIS A 154 11.80 -0.07 12.35
C HIS A 154 12.34 1.16 11.63
N TYR A 155 12.50 1.10 10.30
CA TYR A 155 13.02 2.24 9.53
C TYR A 155 12.07 3.43 9.53
N ARG A 156 10.76 3.19 9.46
CA ARG A 156 9.74 4.23 9.56
C ARG A 156 9.80 4.93 10.91
N SER A 157 9.78 4.16 12.00
CA SER A 157 9.89 4.67 13.37
C SER A 157 11.18 5.47 13.58
N ALA A 158 12.32 4.98 13.07
CA ALA A 158 13.60 5.69 13.17
C ALA A 158 13.58 7.04 12.42
N SER A 159 12.99 7.09 11.22
CA SER A 159 12.83 8.33 10.45
C SER A 159 11.89 9.31 11.16
N GLU A 160 10.75 8.81 11.66
CA GLU A 160 9.78 9.59 12.42
C GLU A 160 10.40 10.17 13.69
N ASP A 161 11.18 9.39 14.44
CA ASP A 161 11.91 9.87 15.61
C ASP A 161 12.90 10.98 15.25
N GLN A 162 13.64 10.84 14.15
CA GLN A 162 14.55 11.88 13.68
C GLN A 162 13.80 13.16 13.30
N PHE A 163 12.65 13.04 12.63
CA PHE A 163 11.79 14.15 12.27
C PHE A 163 11.20 14.84 13.51
N GLN A 164 10.71 14.07 14.49
CA GLN A 164 10.20 14.57 15.76
C GLN A 164 11.28 15.28 16.58
N LYS A 165 12.52 14.78 16.57
CA LYS A 165 13.67 15.50 17.19
C LYS A 165 13.87 16.87 16.56
N LYS A 166 13.76 17.00 15.22
CA LYS A 166 13.83 18.30 14.53
C LYS A 166 12.67 19.21 14.94
N LEU A 167 11.44 18.71 15.03
CA LEU A 167 10.27 19.49 15.48
C LEU A 167 10.37 19.94 16.94
N ARG A 168 10.95 19.11 17.82
CA ARG A 168 11.16 19.42 19.25
C ARG A 168 12.36 20.34 19.52
N SER A 169 13.19 20.61 18.52
CA SER A 169 14.30 21.57 18.61
C SER A 169 13.79 22.99 18.91
N ARG A 170 14.71 23.89 19.32
CA ARG A 170 14.35 25.30 19.58
C ARG A 170 13.71 25.96 18.35
N THR A 171 14.26 25.70 17.16
CA THR A 171 13.74 26.22 15.89
C THR A 171 12.37 25.62 15.56
N GLY A 172 12.23 24.29 15.68
CA GLY A 172 10.95 23.61 15.43
C GLY A 172 9.82 24.09 16.36
N LYS A 173 10.12 24.29 17.66
CA LYS A 173 9.16 24.85 18.62
C LYS A 173 8.76 26.30 18.28
N LYS A 174 9.70 27.12 17.80
CA LYS A 174 9.39 28.49 17.36
C LYS A 174 8.46 28.47 16.15
N LEU A 175 8.79 27.65 15.14
CA LEU A 175 7.97 27.45 13.95
C LEU A 175 6.58 26.94 14.30
N GLY A 176 6.46 25.93 15.18
CA GLY A 176 5.16 25.41 15.60
C GLY A 176 4.28 26.44 16.31
N LYS A 177 4.87 27.35 17.09
CA LYS A 177 4.12 28.48 17.70
C LYS A 177 3.62 29.47 16.64
N GLU A 178 4.44 29.75 15.63
CA GLU A 178 4.10 30.65 14.53
C GLU A 178 3.00 30.06 13.66
N VAL A 179 3.14 28.80 13.24
CA VAL A 179 2.10 28.02 12.56
C VAL A 179 0.79 28.07 13.34
N GLY A 180 0.82 27.72 14.63
CA GLY A 180 -0.37 27.75 15.47
C GLY A 180 -0.99 29.14 15.65
N ARG A 181 -0.20 30.22 15.55
CA ARG A 181 -0.72 31.60 15.55
C ARG A 181 -1.43 31.90 14.23
N VAL A 182 -0.75 31.71 13.11
CA VAL A 182 -1.30 31.95 11.77
C VAL A 182 -2.60 31.16 11.57
N MET A 183 -2.63 29.88 11.97
CA MET A 183 -3.84 29.07 11.88
C MET A 183 -5.02 29.62 12.70
N ARG A 184 -4.77 30.14 13.90
CA ARG A 184 -5.82 30.76 14.73
C ARG A 184 -6.37 32.05 14.11
N ASP A 185 -5.50 32.80 13.43
CA ASP A 185 -5.84 34.07 12.80
C ASP A 185 -6.71 33.84 11.54
N LEU A 186 -6.38 32.83 10.72
CA LEU A 186 -7.07 32.56 9.44
C LEU A 186 -8.37 31.75 9.58
N VAL A 187 -8.51 30.93 10.63
CA VAL A 187 -9.68 30.06 10.77
C VAL A 187 -10.90 30.81 11.32
N HIS A 188 -12.04 30.57 10.69
CA HIS A 188 -13.31 31.20 11.05
C HIS A 188 -14.50 30.24 10.87
N VAL A 189 -15.61 30.57 11.54
CA VAL A 189 -16.87 29.86 11.37
C VAL A 189 -17.53 30.31 10.06
N PHE A 190 -17.81 29.34 9.19
CA PHE A 190 -18.53 29.52 7.94
C PHE A 190 -19.99 29.06 8.10
N ALA A 191 -20.95 29.82 7.56
CA ALA A 191 -22.39 29.47 7.55
C ALA A 191 -22.88 28.85 8.89
N THR A 192 -22.54 29.52 10.00
CA THR A 192 -22.92 29.20 11.39
C THR A 192 -22.23 28.00 12.04
N TYR A 193 -22.03 26.88 11.33
CA TYR A 193 -21.53 25.63 11.94
C TYR A 193 -20.35 25.00 11.23
N PHE A 194 -19.97 25.53 10.07
CA PHE A 194 -18.95 24.95 9.22
C PHE A 194 -17.65 25.73 9.35
N ILE A 195 -16.64 25.27 8.62
CA ILE A 195 -15.29 25.80 8.68
C ILE A 195 -14.95 26.56 7.40
N GLY A 196 -14.35 27.74 7.56
CA GLY A 196 -13.62 28.45 6.53
C GLY A 196 -12.22 28.80 7.04
N TYR A 197 -11.24 28.83 6.13
CA TYR A 197 -9.90 29.33 6.41
C TYR A 197 -9.24 29.84 5.14
N ASP A 198 -8.43 30.87 5.29
CA ASP A 198 -7.63 31.45 4.21
C ASP A 198 -6.28 30.72 4.04
N ALA A 199 -5.63 30.97 2.91
CA ALA A 199 -4.31 30.43 2.60
C ALA A 199 -3.18 31.30 3.15
N ASP A 200 -2.04 30.69 3.46
CA ASP A 200 -0.81 31.37 3.85
C ASP A 200 0.40 30.54 3.40
N PRO A 201 1.38 31.14 2.68
CA PRO A 201 2.55 30.42 2.17
C PRO A 201 3.37 29.68 3.24
N LEU A 202 3.41 30.17 4.48
CA LEU A 202 4.08 29.49 5.58
C LEU A 202 3.41 28.14 5.85
N LEU A 203 2.07 28.11 5.85
CA LEU A 203 1.31 26.89 6.08
C LEU A 203 1.47 25.91 4.92
N ASP A 204 1.49 26.41 3.68
CA ASP A 204 1.72 25.57 2.50
C ASP A 204 3.06 24.83 2.58
N GLU A 205 4.16 25.55 2.83
CA GLU A 205 5.49 24.94 2.99
C GLU A 205 5.54 23.98 4.18
N TYR A 206 4.96 24.37 5.32
CA TYR A 206 4.98 23.57 6.54
C TYR A 206 4.27 22.23 6.35
N PHE A 207 3.02 22.24 5.87
CA PHE A 207 2.24 21.02 5.70
C PHE A 207 2.71 20.19 4.51
N PHE A 208 3.22 20.81 3.44
CA PHE A 208 3.84 20.07 2.34
C PHE A 208 5.10 19.34 2.79
N ALA A 209 5.96 19.96 3.61
CA ALA A 209 7.14 19.30 4.15
C ALA A 209 6.76 18.10 5.05
N MET A 210 5.71 18.22 5.86
CA MET A 210 5.18 17.11 6.65
C MET A 210 4.66 15.97 5.76
N ALA A 211 3.87 16.29 4.73
CA ALA A 211 3.34 15.31 3.80
C ALA A 211 4.45 14.62 3.00
N MET A 212 5.47 15.37 2.56
CA MET A 212 6.62 14.84 1.84
C MET A 212 7.42 13.85 2.70
N HIS A 213 7.64 14.17 3.98
CA HIS A 213 8.26 13.24 4.91
C HIS A 213 7.42 11.95 5.05
N GLN A 214 6.10 12.06 5.16
CA GLN A 214 5.23 10.89 5.27
C GLN A 214 5.22 10.02 4.00
N ILE A 215 5.12 10.63 2.81
CA ILE A 215 4.96 9.88 1.56
C ILE A 215 6.23 9.13 1.16
N GLN A 216 7.41 9.67 1.46
CA GLN A 216 8.70 9.04 1.18
C GLN A 216 8.90 7.72 1.95
N LEU A 217 8.18 7.55 3.07
CA LEU A 217 8.22 6.35 3.88
C LEU A 217 7.13 5.32 3.49
N ARG A 218 6.27 5.64 2.52
CA ARG A 218 5.19 4.74 2.09
C ARG A 218 5.68 3.77 1.04
N ASP A 219 5.23 2.52 1.17
CA ASP A 219 5.34 1.53 0.12
C ASP A 219 4.73 2.07 -1.18
N GLY A 220 5.45 1.90 -2.28
CA GLY A 220 5.01 2.35 -3.59
C GLY A 220 5.62 3.67 -4.06
N TYR A 221 6.18 4.50 -3.17
CA TYR A 221 6.72 5.84 -3.48
C TYR A 221 7.73 5.84 -4.65
N ASP A 222 8.64 4.89 -4.66
CA ASP A 222 9.76 4.73 -5.61
C ASP A 222 9.51 3.61 -6.64
N THR A 223 8.25 3.23 -6.87
CA THR A 223 7.89 2.12 -7.77
C THR A 223 8.27 2.36 -9.23
N PHE A 224 8.26 3.63 -9.65
CA PHE A 224 8.67 4.05 -10.99
C PHE A 224 9.63 5.24 -10.88
N HIS A 225 10.50 5.37 -11.88
CA HIS A 225 11.33 6.56 -12.01
C HIS A 225 10.43 7.80 -12.20
N TYR A 226 10.81 8.93 -11.61
CA TYR A 226 9.98 10.15 -11.61
C TYR A 226 9.66 10.68 -13.03
N SER A 227 10.51 10.39 -14.01
CA SER A 227 10.33 10.78 -15.41
C SER A 227 9.46 9.81 -16.24
N THR A 228 9.15 8.63 -15.71
CA THR A 228 8.26 7.65 -16.37
C THR A 228 6.88 8.27 -16.59
N ARG A 229 6.34 8.20 -17.81
CA ARG A 229 5.07 8.87 -18.15
C ARG A 229 3.88 7.92 -18.15
N PHE A 230 2.77 8.39 -17.58
CA PHE A 230 1.44 7.76 -17.60
C PHE A 230 0.41 8.75 -18.14
N GLY A 231 -0.27 8.41 -19.23
CA GLY A 231 -1.20 9.33 -19.90
C GLY A 231 -0.51 10.61 -20.39
N GLY A 232 0.77 10.49 -20.75
CA GLY A 232 1.64 11.62 -21.09
C GLY A 232 2.19 12.41 -19.90
N VAL A 233 1.74 12.17 -18.67
CA VAL A 233 2.16 12.91 -17.47
C VAL A 233 3.29 12.17 -16.73
N PRO A 234 4.41 12.82 -16.36
CA PRO A 234 5.47 12.19 -15.55
C PRO A 234 4.98 11.70 -14.18
N PHE A 235 5.46 10.54 -13.75
CA PHE A 235 5.13 9.90 -12.47
C PHE A 235 5.39 10.83 -11.28
N GLY A 236 6.48 11.61 -11.34
CA GLY A 236 6.80 12.61 -10.33
C GLY A 236 5.68 13.65 -10.11
N LYS A 237 4.93 14.04 -11.15
CA LYS A 237 3.80 14.97 -11.00
C LYS A 237 2.63 14.32 -10.25
N TYR A 238 2.36 13.03 -10.47
CA TYR A 238 1.37 12.29 -9.68
C TYR A 238 1.77 12.19 -8.21
N VAL A 239 3.05 11.92 -7.93
CA VAL A 239 3.57 11.85 -6.54
C VAL A 239 3.48 13.21 -5.85
N LEU A 240 3.84 14.30 -6.55
CA LEU A 240 3.65 15.66 -6.04
C LEU A 240 2.19 15.98 -5.73
N ALA A 241 1.27 15.57 -6.61
CA ALA A 241 -0.16 15.74 -6.40
C ALA A 241 -0.66 14.96 -5.18
N VAL A 242 -0.29 13.69 -5.03
CA VAL A 242 -0.61 12.90 -3.83
C VAL A 242 -0.07 13.56 -2.57
N THR A 243 1.16 14.07 -2.62
CA THR A 243 1.79 14.77 -1.50
C THR A 243 1.01 16.04 -1.14
N PHE A 244 0.59 16.81 -2.14
CA PHE A 244 -0.25 18.00 -1.95
C PHE A 244 -1.61 17.66 -1.34
N LEU A 245 -2.26 16.58 -1.78
CA LEU A 245 -3.54 16.12 -1.21
C LEU A 245 -3.37 15.74 0.27
N ILE A 246 -2.30 15.01 0.62
CA ILE A 246 -1.98 14.67 2.01
C ILE A 246 -1.72 15.94 2.83
N ALA A 247 -0.97 16.90 2.29
CA ALA A 247 -0.73 18.18 2.94
C ALA A 247 -2.03 18.94 3.22
N CYS A 248 -2.97 18.94 2.26
CA CYS A 248 -4.30 19.51 2.44
C CYS A 248 -5.07 18.84 3.58
N CYS A 249 -5.06 17.50 3.66
CA CYS A 249 -5.72 16.77 4.74
C CYS A 249 -5.12 17.07 6.12
N ILE A 250 -3.78 17.04 6.26
CA ILE A 250 -3.09 17.34 7.54
C ILE A 250 -3.39 18.79 7.96
N ARG A 251 -3.33 19.72 7.01
CA ARG A 251 -3.65 21.14 7.22
C ARG A 251 -5.10 21.31 7.67
N HIS A 252 -6.04 20.70 6.94
CA HIS A 252 -7.46 20.80 7.22
C HIS A 252 -7.82 20.27 8.61
N GLN A 253 -7.29 19.10 8.97
CA GLN A 253 -7.46 18.52 10.31
C GLN A 253 -6.92 19.46 11.41
N SER A 254 -5.75 20.04 11.19
CA SER A 254 -5.16 21.01 12.12
C SER A 254 -6.02 22.27 12.25
N PHE A 255 -6.63 22.73 11.16
CA PHE A 255 -7.57 23.86 11.18
C PHE A 255 -8.87 23.52 11.90
N ALA A 256 -9.42 22.32 11.68
CA ALA A 256 -10.60 21.83 12.37
C ALA A 256 -10.38 21.77 13.89
N GLU A 257 -9.24 21.22 14.33
CA GLU A 257 -8.85 21.24 15.75
C GLU A 257 -8.70 22.66 16.30
N THR A 258 -8.15 23.58 15.51
CA THR A 258 -7.97 24.98 15.90
C THR A 258 -9.31 25.70 16.01
N LEU A 259 -10.24 25.45 15.08
CA LEU A 259 -11.58 26.03 15.09
C LEU A 259 -12.36 25.61 16.33
N VAL A 260 -12.39 24.31 16.65
CA VAL A 260 -13.12 23.78 17.83
C VAL A 260 -12.54 24.34 19.14
N LYS A 261 -11.22 24.56 19.20
CA LYS A 261 -10.57 25.24 20.34
C LYS A 261 -10.98 26.71 20.43
N LYS A 262 -11.14 27.41 19.31
CA LYS A 262 -11.54 28.83 19.23
C LYS A 262 -13.05 29.02 19.48
N HIS A 263 -13.87 28.06 19.05
CA HIS A 263 -15.33 28.09 19.13
C HIS A 263 -15.86 26.74 19.62
N SER A 264 -16.05 26.61 20.93
CA SER A 264 -16.45 25.36 21.58
C SER A 264 -17.85 24.86 21.22
N SER A 265 -18.69 25.68 20.57
CA SER A 265 -20.00 25.28 20.05
C SER A 265 -19.90 24.47 18.74
N ILE A 266 -18.77 24.54 18.04
CA ILE A 266 -18.50 23.76 16.84
C ILE A 266 -18.02 22.38 17.26
N ARG A 267 -18.62 21.34 16.68
CA ARG A 267 -18.22 19.96 16.91
C ARG A 267 -17.26 19.51 15.82
N LEU A 268 -16.24 18.74 16.18
CA LEU A 268 -15.20 18.35 15.23
C LEU A 268 -15.78 17.47 14.11
N GLU A 269 -16.69 16.57 14.45
CA GLU A 269 -17.40 15.70 13.51
C GLU A 269 -18.28 16.46 12.49
N ASP A 270 -18.62 17.72 12.73
CA ASP A 270 -19.40 18.54 11.80
C ASP A 270 -18.51 19.21 10.73
N VAL A 271 -17.18 19.27 10.94
CA VAL A 271 -16.24 20.05 10.13
C VAL A 271 -15.03 19.27 9.61
N LEU A 272 -14.88 18.00 9.99
CA LEU A 272 -13.71 17.20 9.66
C LEU A 272 -13.66 16.80 8.18
N THR A 273 -14.80 16.48 7.58
CA THR A 273 -14.89 16.12 6.16
C THR A 273 -15.46 17.34 5.42
N VAL A 274 -14.82 17.76 4.33
CA VAL A 274 -15.23 18.92 3.52
C VAL A 274 -15.44 18.54 2.07
N SER A 275 -16.05 19.46 1.31
CA SER A 275 -16.18 19.37 -0.14
C SER A 275 -15.55 20.59 -0.79
N ALA A 276 -15.16 20.47 -2.05
CA ALA A 276 -14.62 21.59 -2.81
C ALA A 276 -15.11 21.52 -4.27
N ALA A 277 -15.19 22.69 -4.89
CA ALA A 277 -15.42 22.82 -6.33
C ALA A 277 -14.17 22.38 -7.10
N THR A 278 -14.36 21.65 -8.18
CA THR A 278 -13.30 21.08 -9.01
C THR A 278 -12.48 22.17 -9.70
N ASP A 279 -13.10 23.14 -10.36
CA ASP A 279 -12.37 24.07 -11.25
C ASP A 279 -11.32 24.90 -10.50
N GLY A 280 -11.70 25.59 -9.42
CA GLY A 280 -10.74 26.35 -8.60
C GLY A 280 -9.70 25.47 -7.90
N PHE A 281 -10.04 24.21 -7.64
CA PHE A 281 -9.11 23.25 -7.06
C PHE A 281 -8.04 22.80 -8.06
N LEU A 282 -8.37 22.63 -9.34
CA LEU A 282 -7.38 22.26 -10.38
C LEU A 282 -6.32 23.34 -10.54
N ASP A 283 -6.70 24.61 -10.51
CA ASP A 283 -5.74 25.73 -10.53
C ASP A 283 -4.81 25.68 -9.31
N THR A 284 -5.37 25.48 -8.11
CA THR A 284 -4.59 25.35 -6.87
C THR A 284 -3.62 24.15 -6.94
N MET A 285 -4.08 23.01 -7.45
CA MET A 285 -3.25 21.82 -7.62
C MET A 285 -2.12 22.08 -8.62
N ARG A 286 -2.39 22.76 -9.73
CA ARG A 286 -1.38 23.15 -10.71
C ARG A 286 -0.32 24.04 -10.10
N GLU A 287 -0.73 25.06 -9.36
CA GLU A 287 0.20 25.98 -8.66
C GLU A 287 1.08 25.23 -7.67
N ALA A 288 0.50 24.36 -6.84
CA ALA A 288 1.24 23.56 -5.88
C ALA A 288 2.25 22.61 -6.56
N ILE A 289 1.79 21.85 -7.55
CA ILE A 289 2.65 20.92 -8.30
C ILE A 289 3.81 21.66 -8.96
N ASN A 290 3.57 22.84 -9.54
CA ASN A 290 4.61 23.67 -10.15
C ASN A 290 5.57 24.29 -9.14
N ALA A 291 5.05 24.85 -8.04
CA ALA A 291 5.85 25.48 -7.00
C ALA A 291 6.80 24.47 -6.35
N PHE A 292 6.28 23.32 -5.91
CA PHE A 292 7.11 22.29 -5.28
C PHE A 292 7.93 21.48 -6.28
N GLY A 293 7.41 21.30 -7.50
CA GLY A 293 8.10 20.61 -8.59
C GLY A 293 9.31 21.36 -9.12
N SER A 294 9.27 22.70 -9.16
CA SER A 294 10.38 23.55 -9.66
C SER A 294 11.72 23.33 -8.95
N ARG A 295 11.72 22.66 -7.79
CA ARG A 295 12.91 22.29 -7.01
C ARG A 295 13.67 21.12 -7.60
N TYR A 296 13.08 20.35 -8.51
CA TYR A 296 13.70 19.19 -9.13
C TYR A 296 14.36 19.56 -10.47
N PRO A 297 15.63 19.15 -10.72
CA PRO A 297 16.40 19.61 -11.89
C PRO A 297 15.72 19.39 -13.25
N ASP A 298 15.00 18.29 -13.43
CA ASP A 298 14.37 17.90 -14.70
C ASP A 298 12.86 18.17 -14.73
N TYR A 299 12.38 19.06 -13.86
CA TYR A 299 10.95 19.36 -13.76
C TYR A 299 10.48 20.27 -14.90
N SER A 300 9.39 19.87 -15.54
CA SER A 300 8.63 20.70 -16.48
C SER A 300 7.32 21.13 -15.85
N ALA A 301 6.95 22.40 -16.03
CA ALA A 301 5.70 22.93 -15.51
C ALA A 301 4.51 22.09 -15.99
N ALA A 302 3.59 21.82 -15.08
CA ALA A 302 2.30 21.20 -15.34
C ALA A 302 1.32 22.22 -15.93
N ASP A 303 0.67 21.85 -17.03
CA ASP A 303 -0.49 22.56 -17.57
C ASP A 303 -1.80 22.04 -16.95
N LEU A 304 -2.92 22.69 -17.27
CA LEU A 304 -4.23 22.32 -16.73
C LEU A 304 -4.73 20.96 -17.24
N ASP A 305 -4.34 20.55 -18.44
CA ASP A 305 -4.75 19.26 -19.01
C ASP A 305 -4.05 18.10 -18.28
N GLU A 306 -2.76 18.23 -18.01
CA GLU A 306 -2.00 17.30 -17.19
C GLU A 306 -2.58 17.23 -15.77
N VAL A 307 -2.93 18.38 -15.17
CA VAL A 307 -3.52 18.42 -13.83
C VAL A 307 -4.92 17.81 -13.79
N ARG A 308 -5.73 18.02 -14.83
CA ARG A 308 -7.04 17.35 -14.95
C ARG A 308 -6.89 15.83 -15.01
N ARG A 309 -5.93 15.33 -15.79
CA ARG A 309 -5.63 13.87 -15.84
C ARG A 309 -5.18 13.35 -14.49
N ILE A 310 -4.32 14.08 -13.79
CA ILE A 310 -3.89 13.74 -12.42
C ILE A 310 -5.10 13.67 -11.49
N PHE A 311 -5.99 14.66 -11.53
CA PHE A 311 -7.21 14.68 -10.73
C PHE A 311 -8.12 13.48 -11.01
N ASP A 312 -8.35 13.14 -12.28
CA ASP A 312 -9.17 11.99 -12.67
C ASP A 312 -8.54 10.66 -12.20
N VAL A 313 -7.20 10.54 -12.19
CA VAL A 313 -6.49 9.38 -11.61
C VAL A 313 -6.62 9.35 -10.09
N LEU A 314 -6.56 10.49 -9.40
CA LEU A 314 -6.56 10.55 -7.94
C LEU A 314 -7.96 10.61 -7.30
N SER A 315 -9.02 10.58 -8.11
CA SER A 315 -10.40 10.63 -7.65
C SER A 315 -11.21 9.43 -8.13
N ILE A 316 -12.25 9.10 -7.36
CA ILE A 316 -13.30 8.18 -7.80
C ILE A 316 -14.46 8.99 -8.35
N SER A 317 -14.89 8.62 -9.55
CA SER A 317 -16.08 9.13 -10.22
C SER A 317 -16.88 7.97 -10.77
N ARG A 318 -18.04 8.28 -11.37
CA ARG A 318 -18.86 7.31 -12.09
C ARG A 318 -18.12 6.61 -13.23
N ARG A 319 -17.02 7.19 -13.73
CA ARG A 319 -16.24 6.66 -14.85
C ARG A 319 -15.26 5.56 -14.45
N ASN A 320 -14.91 5.43 -13.16
CA ASN A 320 -13.84 4.55 -12.69
C ASN A 320 -14.18 3.81 -11.37
N THR A 321 -15.48 3.58 -11.10
CA THR A 321 -15.95 2.86 -9.90
C THR A 321 -15.41 1.43 -9.79
N GLY A 322 -14.90 0.86 -10.89
CA GLY A 322 -14.17 -0.40 -10.91
C GLY A 322 -12.94 -0.45 -9.99
N LEU A 323 -12.37 0.71 -9.63
CA LEU A 323 -11.28 0.80 -8.64
C LEU A 323 -11.71 0.39 -7.22
N LEU A 324 -13.00 0.41 -6.93
CA LEU A 324 -13.60 0.02 -5.64
C LEU A 324 -14.30 -1.34 -5.72
N ALA A 325 -14.09 -2.10 -6.79
CA ALA A 325 -14.79 -3.36 -7.02
C ALA A 325 -14.25 -4.52 -6.19
N GLN A 326 -12.96 -4.48 -5.83
CA GLN A 326 -12.31 -5.54 -5.06
C GLN A 326 -12.59 -5.38 -3.56
N PRO A 327 -12.75 -6.47 -2.81
CA PRO A 327 -12.83 -6.41 -1.36
C PRO A 327 -11.61 -5.74 -0.75
N ALA A 328 -11.85 -4.86 0.23
CA ALA A 328 -10.83 -4.06 0.89
C ALA A 328 -9.96 -3.23 -0.08
N SER A 329 -10.58 -2.72 -1.16
CA SER A 329 -9.94 -1.76 -2.07
C SER A 329 -9.37 -0.56 -1.30
N PRO A 330 -8.22 -0.01 -1.72
CA PRO A 330 -7.65 1.18 -1.09
C PRO A 330 -8.65 2.33 -1.06
N LEU A 331 -8.70 3.03 0.07
CA LEU A 331 -9.61 4.15 0.26
C LEU A 331 -9.25 5.30 -0.69
N PRO A 332 -10.24 5.90 -1.36
CA PRO A 332 -10.01 6.99 -2.29
C PRO A 332 -9.58 8.27 -1.56
N LEU A 333 -8.79 9.11 -2.23
CA LEU A 333 -8.41 10.44 -1.74
C LEU A 333 -9.54 11.46 -1.93
N MET A 334 -10.28 11.31 -3.02
CA MET A 334 -11.36 12.19 -3.44
C MET A 334 -12.49 11.38 -4.06
N VAL A 335 -13.73 11.78 -3.79
CA VAL A 335 -14.93 11.19 -4.42
C VAL A 335 -15.72 12.29 -5.11
N GLN A 336 -15.83 12.22 -6.43
CA GLN A 336 -16.61 13.14 -7.26
C GLN A 336 -18.10 12.82 -7.11
N CYS A 337 -18.86 13.75 -6.55
CA CYS A 337 -20.31 13.62 -6.41
C CYS A 337 -21.04 14.14 -7.67
N SER A 338 -20.43 15.11 -8.36
CA SER A 338 -20.84 15.67 -9.63
C SER A 338 -19.62 15.96 -10.50
N ASP A 339 -19.82 16.52 -11.71
CA ASP A 339 -18.69 16.96 -12.55
C ASP A 339 -17.98 18.21 -12.00
N HIS A 340 -18.62 18.94 -11.09
CA HIS A 340 -18.15 20.23 -10.58
C HIS A 340 -17.69 20.21 -9.12
N ASP A 341 -17.98 19.15 -8.36
CA ASP A 341 -17.69 19.09 -6.92
C ASP A 341 -17.24 17.70 -6.47
N PHE A 342 -16.35 17.67 -5.49
CA PHE A 342 -15.85 16.44 -4.88
C PHE A 342 -15.79 16.54 -3.36
N ILE A 343 -15.80 15.38 -2.72
CA ILE A 343 -15.59 15.21 -1.28
C ILE A 343 -14.13 14.85 -1.03
N TRP A 344 -13.52 15.51 -0.05
CA TRP A 344 -12.22 15.14 0.50
C TRP A 344 -12.36 13.97 1.46
N CYS A 345 -11.56 12.92 1.25
CA CYS A 345 -11.54 11.73 2.09
C CYS A 345 -10.27 11.72 2.92
N ASN A 346 -10.33 12.21 4.16
CA ASN A 346 -9.15 12.27 5.04
C ASN A 346 -8.56 10.89 5.32
N THR A 347 -9.42 9.88 5.42
CA THR A 347 -8.99 8.50 5.65
C THR A 347 -8.21 7.93 4.47
N GLY A 348 -8.53 8.34 3.24
CA GLY A 348 -7.75 7.99 2.05
C GLY A 348 -6.32 8.49 2.13
N ALA A 349 -6.13 9.74 2.55
CA ALA A 349 -4.81 10.35 2.72
C ALA A 349 -4.00 9.71 3.85
N ALA A 350 -4.66 9.30 4.94
CA ALA A 350 -4.01 8.68 6.10
C ALA A 350 -3.66 7.19 5.91
N SER A 351 -4.38 6.49 5.02
CA SER A 351 -4.26 5.04 4.81
C SER A 351 -3.13 4.67 3.85
N ASN A 352 -3.46 4.27 2.62
CA ASN A 352 -2.52 3.76 1.61
C ASN A 352 -2.60 4.57 0.29
N PRO A 353 -2.27 5.88 0.31
CA PRO A 353 -2.44 6.77 -0.84
C PRO A 353 -1.61 6.34 -2.06
N MET A 354 -0.41 5.80 -1.85
CA MET A 354 0.43 5.29 -2.95
C MET A 354 -0.15 4.03 -3.59
N GLN A 355 -0.73 3.12 -2.81
CA GLN A 355 -1.44 1.96 -3.36
C GLN A 355 -2.62 2.40 -4.22
N PHE A 356 -3.40 3.39 -3.75
CA PHE A 356 -4.50 3.94 -4.53
C PHE A 356 -3.99 4.53 -5.86
N LEU A 357 -2.93 5.35 -5.84
CA LEU A 357 -2.31 5.89 -7.05
C LEU A 357 -1.88 4.77 -8.00
N LEU A 358 -1.15 3.76 -7.54
CA LEU A 358 -0.65 2.68 -8.41
C LEU A 358 -1.79 1.85 -9.01
N ASN A 359 -2.84 1.56 -8.23
CA ASN A 359 -4.03 0.89 -8.73
C ASN A 359 -4.76 1.73 -9.77
N SER A 360 -4.86 3.04 -9.54
CA SER A 360 -5.49 3.98 -10.45
C SER A 360 -4.71 4.17 -11.76
N LEU A 361 -3.38 4.26 -11.70
CA LEU A 361 -2.53 4.29 -12.89
C LEU A 361 -2.69 3.03 -13.73
N ARG A 362 -2.78 1.86 -13.09
CA ARG A 362 -3.03 0.59 -13.78
C ARG A 362 -4.40 0.54 -14.43
N HIS A 363 -5.42 1.08 -13.76
CA HIS A 363 -6.78 1.13 -14.29
C HIS A 363 -6.89 2.05 -15.51
N HIS A 364 -6.32 3.26 -15.43
CA HIS A 364 -6.43 4.25 -16.50
C HIS A 364 -5.44 4.00 -17.65
N PHE A 365 -4.25 3.45 -17.35
CA PHE A 365 -3.16 3.28 -18.33
C PHE A 365 -2.54 1.86 -18.28
N PRO A 366 -3.33 0.78 -18.45
CA PRO A 366 -2.86 -0.60 -18.24
C PRO A 366 -1.67 -0.96 -19.14
N ARG A 367 -1.72 -0.60 -20.43
CA ARG A 367 -0.63 -0.88 -21.39
C ARG A 367 0.68 -0.17 -21.02
N GLU A 368 0.59 1.06 -20.54
CA GLU A 368 1.78 1.83 -20.13
C GLU A 368 2.33 1.28 -18.83
N TYR A 369 1.46 0.94 -17.88
CA TYR A 369 1.84 0.29 -16.62
C TYR A 369 2.60 -1.02 -16.86
N ASP A 370 2.06 -1.92 -17.70
CA ASP A 370 2.70 -3.19 -18.02
C ASP A 370 4.06 -3.01 -18.72
N ARG A 371 4.17 -2.05 -19.65
CA ARG A 371 5.43 -1.73 -20.30
C ARG A 371 6.47 -1.21 -19.31
N HIS A 372 6.09 -0.30 -18.42
CA HIS A 372 7.01 0.31 -17.45
C HIS A 372 7.39 -0.65 -16.31
N GLN A 373 6.65 -1.73 -16.08
CA GLN A 373 7.11 -2.79 -15.17
C GLN A 373 8.42 -3.43 -15.62
N GLN A 374 8.67 -3.50 -16.93
CA GLN A 374 9.88 -4.09 -17.50
C GLN A 374 11.15 -3.27 -17.17
N THR A 375 11.02 -1.98 -16.84
CA THR A 375 12.17 -1.13 -16.50
C THR A 375 12.59 -1.24 -15.03
N ARG A 376 11.80 -1.92 -14.20
CA ARG A 376 12.03 -2.00 -12.74
C ARG A 376 13.23 -2.86 -12.39
N GLU A 377 13.52 -3.89 -13.18
CA GLU A 377 14.67 -4.77 -12.98
C GLU A 377 15.99 -4.01 -13.07
N ALA A 378 16.17 -3.24 -14.15
CA ALA A 378 17.36 -2.40 -14.33
C ALA A 378 17.54 -1.37 -13.20
N SER A 379 16.45 -0.78 -12.73
CA SER A 379 16.48 0.13 -11.57
C SER A 379 16.92 -0.60 -10.29
N MET A 380 16.48 -1.84 -10.09
CA MET A 380 16.84 -2.65 -8.94
C MET A 380 18.30 -3.13 -9.01
N GLN A 381 18.80 -3.49 -10.19
CA GLN A 381 20.22 -3.79 -10.44
C GLN A 381 21.11 -2.60 -10.06
N ALA A 382 20.76 -1.39 -10.51
CA ALA A 382 21.50 -0.17 -10.19
C ALA A 382 21.48 0.15 -8.69
N ALA A 383 20.34 -0.04 -8.03
CA ALA A 383 20.20 0.17 -6.58
C ALA A 383 21.07 -0.81 -5.78
N ILE A 384 21.07 -2.10 -6.14
CA ILE A 384 21.90 -3.12 -5.48
C ILE A 384 23.39 -2.79 -5.65
N ARG A 385 23.82 -2.46 -6.88
CA ARG A 385 25.22 -2.07 -7.16
C ARG A 385 25.66 -0.92 -6.27
N ARG A 386 24.88 0.17 -6.23
CA ARG A 386 25.18 1.34 -5.39
C ARG A 386 25.35 0.97 -3.91
N VAL A 387 24.41 0.20 -3.34
CA VAL A 387 24.46 -0.20 -1.93
C VAL A 387 25.67 -1.11 -1.65
N LEU A 388 26.01 -2.00 -2.58
CA LEU A 388 27.16 -2.88 -2.43
C LEU A 388 28.49 -2.15 -2.60
N ASP A 389 28.61 -1.25 -3.58
CA ASP A 389 29.83 -0.45 -3.82
C ASP A 389 30.12 0.53 -2.68
N GLU A 390 29.09 1.01 -1.98
CA GLU A 390 29.25 1.82 -0.76
C GLU A 390 29.79 1.00 0.43
N ALA A 391 29.56 -0.31 0.44
CA ALA A 391 29.85 -1.21 1.57
C ALA A 391 31.10 -2.08 1.37
N PHE A 392 31.38 -2.51 0.14
CA PHE A 392 32.43 -3.48 -0.20
C PHE A 392 33.32 -2.94 -1.31
N ALA A 393 34.62 -3.20 -1.23
CA ALA A 393 35.60 -2.73 -2.20
C ALA A 393 35.94 -3.81 -3.23
N GLY A 394 36.13 -3.41 -4.50
CA GLY A 394 36.65 -4.29 -5.54
C GLY A 394 35.65 -5.33 -6.06
N LEU A 395 34.35 -5.03 -5.97
CA LEU A 395 33.31 -5.86 -6.56
C LEU A 395 33.29 -5.69 -8.08
N THR A 396 33.01 -6.78 -8.78
CA THR A 396 32.74 -6.77 -10.22
C THR A 396 31.37 -7.37 -10.50
N TYR A 397 30.73 -6.88 -11.55
CA TYR A 397 29.32 -7.18 -11.81
C TYR A 397 29.08 -7.62 -13.25
N ARG A 398 28.06 -8.47 -13.45
CA ARG A 398 27.51 -8.81 -14.77
C ARG A 398 25.99 -8.82 -14.69
N ASP A 399 25.33 -8.31 -15.72
CA ASP A 399 23.87 -8.31 -15.81
C ASP A 399 23.39 -9.35 -16.82
N ASN A 400 22.20 -9.91 -16.56
CA ASN A 400 21.41 -10.67 -17.51
C ASN A 400 22.18 -11.83 -18.18
N ILE A 401 22.86 -12.64 -17.36
CA ILE A 401 23.61 -13.80 -17.83
C ILE A 401 22.65 -14.93 -18.20
N LYS A 402 22.60 -15.28 -19.48
CA LYS A 402 21.83 -16.43 -19.99
C LYS A 402 22.56 -17.72 -19.69
N VAL A 403 21.94 -18.56 -18.88
CA VAL A 403 22.43 -19.89 -18.51
C VAL A 403 21.98 -20.90 -19.55
N ARG A 404 22.94 -21.69 -20.08
CA ARG A 404 22.69 -22.65 -21.16
C ARG A 404 23.28 -24.02 -20.85
N VAL A 405 22.55 -25.06 -21.23
CA VAL A 405 23.00 -26.46 -21.22
C VAL A 405 22.69 -27.06 -22.59
N GLY A 406 23.70 -27.67 -23.23
CA GLY A 406 23.53 -28.28 -24.56
C GLY A 406 23.04 -27.31 -25.65
N GLY A 407 23.35 -26.01 -25.51
CA GLY A 407 22.87 -24.96 -26.44
C GLY A 407 21.45 -24.45 -26.17
N ARG A 408 20.69 -25.08 -25.28
CA ARG A 408 19.37 -24.63 -24.84
C ARG A 408 19.50 -23.65 -23.68
N GLU A 409 18.75 -22.55 -23.71
CA GLU A 409 18.60 -21.61 -22.61
C GLU A 409 17.71 -22.22 -21.52
N LEU A 410 18.26 -22.33 -20.30
CA LEU A 410 17.52 -22.84 -19.13
C LEU A 410 16.85 -21.70 -18.37
N THR A 411 17.62 -20.65 -18.06
CA THR A 411 17.18 -19.48 -17.33
C THR A 411 18.16 -18.32 -17.55
N ASP A 412 17.78 -17.13 -17.09
CA ASP A 412 18.66 -15.98 -16.91
C ASP A 412 19.02 -15.76 -15.43
N ILE A 413 20.11 -15.02 -15.23
CA ILE A 413 20.54 -14.49 -13.93
C ILE A 413 20.58 -12.97 -14.07
N ASP A 414 19.69 -12.29 -13.35
CA ASP A 414 19.49 -10.85 -13.46
C ASP A 414 20.78 -10.08 -13.10
N LEU A 415 21.45 -10.45 -12.01
CA LEU A 415 22.69 -9.81 -11.57
C LEU A 415 23.67 -10.85 -11.01
N VAL A 416 24.93 -10.76 -11.42
CA VAL A 416 26.04 -11.51 -10.83
C VAL A 416 26.95 -10.52 -10.11
N VAL A 417 27.28 -10.78 -8.85
CA VAL A 417 28.23 -10.00 -8.04
C VAL A 417 29.43 -10.89 -7.72
N MET A 418 30.64 -10.40 -7.99
CA MET A 418 31.86 -11.18 -7.83
C MET A 418 32.86 -10.43 -6.96
N GLU A 419 33.41 -11.12 -5.97
CA GLU A 419 34.50 -10.63 -5.13
C GLU A 419 35.78 -11.44 -5.43
N GLU A 420 36.67 -10.87 -6.24
CA GLU A 420 37.88 -11.55 -6.70
C GLU A 420 38.81 -11.93 -5.54
N LYS A 421 38.80 -11.18 -4.44
CA LYS A 421 39.65 -11.42 -3.26
C LYS A 421 39.33 -12.75 -2.57
N THR A 422 38.06 -13.14 -2.54
CA THR A 422 37.56 -14.30 -1.77
C THR A 422 37.09 -15.46 -2.65
N GLY A 423 36.90 -15.22 -3.95
CA GLY A 423 36.31 -16.18 -4.88
C GLY A 423 34.79 -16.32 -4.74
N VAL A 424 34.15 -15.46 -3.94
CA VAL A 424 32.69 -15.47 -3.72
C VAL A 424 31.99 -14.86 -4.93
N VAL A 425 30.95 -15.56 -5.37
CA VAL A 425 30.09 -15.13 -6.48
C VAL A 425 28.64 -15.26 -6.05
N LEU A 426 27.91 -14.15 -6.08
CA LEU A 426 26.46 -14.11 -5.85
C LEU A 426 25.75 -14.15 -7.20
N LEU A 427 24.85 -15.11 -7.36
CA LEU A 427 23.90 -15.19 -8.46
C LEU A 427 22.58 -14.63 -7.93
N CYS A 428 22.21 -13.45 -8.39
CA CYS A 428 21.06 -12.72 -7.88
C CYS A 428 19.87 -12.83 -8.85
N GLN A 429 18.72 -13.25 -8.32
CA GLN A 429 17.42 -13.10 -8.99
C GLN A 429 16.65 -11.96 -8.32
N LEU A 430 16.19 -11.01 -9.14
CA LEU A 430 15.45 -9.83 -8.72
C LEU A 430 13.97 -10.01 -9.05
N LYS A 431 13.09 -9.78 -8.08
CA LYS A 431 11.64 -9.93 -8.26
C LYS A 431 10.88 -8.71 -7.77
N HIS A 432 10.28 -7.96 -8.69
CA HIS A 432 9.48 -6.80 -8.34
C HIS A 432 7.98 -7.14 -8.24
N GLN A 433 7.55 -7.70 -7.11
CA GLN A 433 6.11 -7.87 -6.85
C GLN A 433 5.44 -6.51 -6.68
N ASP A 434 4.25 -6.34 -7.24
CA ASP A 434 3.42 -5.18 -6.94
C ASP A 434 2.77 -5.36 -5.57
N LEU A 435 2.46 -4.24 -4.91
CA LEU A 435 1.67 -4.22 -3.69
C LEU A 435 0.24 -4.71 -3.95
N TYR A 436 -0.28 -5.57 -3.07
CA TYR A 436 -1.66 -6.10 -3.15
C TYR A 436 -2.57 -5.58 -2.03
N GLY A 437 -2.04 -4.86 -1.04
CA GLY A 437 -2.83 -4.31 0.07
C GLY A 437 -3.58 -5.42 0.82
N ALA A 438 -4.88 -5.24 1.02
CA ALA A 438 -5.74 -6.18 1.74
C ALA A 438 -6.49 -7.18 0.82
N ASP A 439 -6.16 -7.23 -0.48
CA ASP A 439 -6.75 -8.17 -1.43
C ASP A 439 -6.09 -9.55 -1.33
N LEU A 440 -6.71 -10.45 -0.57
CA LEU A 440 -6.24 -11.82 -0.33
C LEU A 440 -6.08 -12.64 -1.62
N ARG A 441 -6.95 -12.43 -2.60
CA ARG A 441 -6.88 -13.16 -3.88
C ARG A 441 -5.69 -12.70 -4.69
N SER A 442 -5.46 -11.38 -4.75
CA SER A 442 -4.25 -10.83 -5.37
C SER A 442 -2.97 -11.28 -4.65
N ALA A 443 -3.00 -11.34 -3.31
CA ALA A 443 -1.89 -11.85 -2.51
C ALA A 443 -1.56 -13.29 -2.90
N HIS A 444 -2.50 -14.22 -2.76
CA HIS A 444 -2.30 -15.64 -3.06
C HIS A 444 -1.74 -15.88 -4.48
N ASN A 445 -2.36 -15.27 -5.50
CA ASN A 445 -1.92 -15.45 -6.89
C ASN A 445 -0.49 -14.94 -7.13
N ARG A 446 -0.13 -13.79 -6.54
CA ARG A 446 1.22 -13.21 -6.71
C ARG A 446 2.28 -14.01 -5.97
N LEU A 447 1.97 -14.45 -4.74
CA LEU A 447 2.89 -15.23 -3.92
C LEU A 447 3.15 -16.62 -4.52
N ASN A 448 2.12 -17.32 -5.02
CA ASN A 448 2.32 -18.61 -5.70
C ASN A 448 3.15 -18.44 -6.98
N ARG A 449 2.83 -17.44 -7.80
CA ARG A 449 3.63 -17.14 -8.99
C ARG A 449 5.10 -16.83 -8.65
N LEU A 450 5.35 -16.10 -7.55
CA LEU A 450 6.70 -15.84 -7.08
C LEU A 450 7.42 -17.14 -6.68
N LYS A 451 6.76 -18.01 -5.88
CA LYS A 451 7.29 -19.33 -5.50
C LYS A 451 7.61 -20.18 -6.72
N ASP A 452 6.72 -20.25 -7.69
CA ASP A 452 6.90 -21.05 -8.91
C ASP A 452 8.09 -20.55 -9.74
N GLN A 453 8.19 -19.23 -9.94
CA GLN A 453 9.29 -18.61 -10.68
C GLN A 453 10.64 -18.86 -10.00
N VAL A 454 10.72 -18.70 -8.68
CA VAL A 454 11.96 -18.94 -7.93
C VAL A 454 12.31 -20.43 -7.91
N SER A 455 11.34 -21.31 -7.71
CA SER A 455 11.55 -22.77 -7.74
C SER A 455 12.09 -23.24 -9.09
N HIS A 456 11.53 -22.72 -10.19
CA HIS A 456 12.02 -23.00 -11.54
C HIS A 456 13.46 -22.51 -11.73
N TRP A 457 13.74 -21.28 -11.29
CA TRP A 457 15.08 -20.68 -11.38
C TRP A 457 16.13 -21.48 -10.61
N LEU A 458 15.85 -21.86 -9.35
CA LEU A 458 16.77 -22.65 -8.54
C LEU A 458 17.04 -24.03 -9.16
N LYS A 459 16.00 -24.73 -9.64
CA LYS A 459 16.16 -26.02 -10.34
C LYS A 459 17.01 -25.88 -11.60
N ALA A 460 16.82 -24.80 -12.36
CA ALA A 460 17.63 -24.52 -13.54
C ALA A 460 19.10 -24.24 -13.19
N LEU A 461 19.37 -23.58 -12.06
CA LEU A 461 20.73 -23.38 -11.57
C LEU A 461 21.37 -24.68 -11.05
N ASP A 462 20.61 -25.56 -10.40
CA ASP A 462 21.10 -26.87 -9.97
C ASP A 462 21.48 -27.74 -11.18
N GLU A 463 20.62 -27.77 -12.20
CA GLU A 463 20.88 -28.47 -13.46
C GLU A 463 22.11 -27.88 -14.17
N TRP A 464 22.22 -26.56 -14.26
CA TRP A 464 23.36 -25.90 -14.89
C TRP A 464 24.67 -26.16 -14.14
N THR A 465 24.69 -25.96 -12.82
CA THR A 465 25.92 -26.10 -12.02
C THR A 465 26.43 -27.54 -12.00
N SER A 466 25.53 -28.52 -11.99
CA SER A 466 25.90 -29.94 -12.06
C SER A 466 26.48 -30.35 -13.43
N LEU A 467 25.96 -29.80 -14.54
CA LEU A 467 26.37 -30.18 -15.90
C LEU A 467 27.54 -29.35 -16.46
N ALA A 468 27.65 -28.08 -16.09
CA ALA A 468 28.68 -27.18 -16.63
C ALA A 468 30.07 -27.44 -16.03
N GLY A 469 30.15 -27.88 -14.77
CA GLY A 469 31.39 -27.97 -14.00
C GLY A 469 32.09 -26.61 -13.80
N ASP A 470 33.24 -26.60 -13.13
CA ASP A 470 33.98 -25.35 -12.82
C ASP A 470 34.39 -24.58 -14.09
N SER A 471 34.82 -25.29 -15.15
CA SER A 471 35.22 -24.67 -16.41
C SER A 471 34.04 -24.00 -17.14
N GLY A 472 32.87 -24.64 -17.14
CA GLY A 472 31.65 -24.08 -17.73
C GLY A 472 31.13 -22.87 -16.96
N ILE A 473 31.19 -22.92 -15.62
CA ILE A 473 30.83 -21.80 -14.75
C ILE A 473 31.77 -20.61 -14.98
N ARG A 474 33.09 -20.82 -14.96
CA ARG A 474 34.09 -19.78 -15.24
C ARG A 474 33.89 -19.15 -16.61
N SER A 475 33.60 -19.96 -17.62
CA SER A 475 33.34 -19.49 -18.99
C SER A 475 32.07 -18.63 -19.07
N ALA A 476 30.95 -19.12 -18.51
CA ALA A 476 29.67 -18.42 -18.54
C ALA A 476 29.72 -17.06 -17.81
N LEU A 477 30.40 -17.03 -16.66
CA LEU A 477 30.56 -15.82 -15.85
C LEU A 477 31.72 -14.93 -16.30
N ARG A 478 32.50 -15.38 -17.29
CA ARG A 478 33.69 -14.69 -17.83
C ARG A 478 34.72 -14.36 -16.74
N LEU A 479 35.01 -15.35 -15.89
CA LEU A 479 35.98 -15.23 -14.81
C LEU A 479 37.42 -15.28 -15.36
N ASP A 480 38.30 -14.47 -14.78
CA ASP A 480 39.73 -14.51 -15.09
C ASP A 480 40.32 -15.88 -14.68
N ARG A 481 41.38 -16.32 -15.38
CA ARG A 481 42.12 -17.53 -15.00
C ARG A 481 42.73 -17.45 -13.60
N ARG A 482 43.02 -16.25 -13.12
CA ARG A 482 43.55 -15.96 -11.77
C ARG A 482 42.45 -15.87 -10.70
N PHE A 483 41.17 -15.91 -11.10
CA PHE A 483 40.07 -15.88 -10.14
C PHE A 483 40.15 -17.11 -9.22
N PRO A 484 40.03 -16.96 -7.88
CA PRO A 484 40.14 -18.07 -6.93
C PRO A 484 39.11 -19.20 -7.19
N PRO A 485 39.17 -20.33 -6.46
CA PRO A 485 38.12 -21.34 -6.51
C PRO A 485 36.73 -20.71 -6.28
N VAL A 486 35.80 -20.97 -7.20
CA VAL A 486 34.50 -20.29 -7.23
C VAL A 486 33.61 -20.82 -6.10
N ARG A 487 33.10 -19.90 -5.26
CA ARG A 487 32.10 -20.19 -4.24
C ARG A 487 30.79 -19.50 -4.63
N LEU A 488 29.88 -20.29 -5.21
CA LEU A 488 28.58 -19.80 -5.66
C LEU A 488 27.61 -19.68 -4.49
N PHE A 489 26.91 -18.55 -4.44
CA PHE A 489 25.73 -18.34 -3.60
C PHE A 489 24.60 -17.79 -4.45
N ARG A 490 23.36 -18.09 -4.06
CA ARG A 490 22.15 -17.70 -4.78
C ARG A 490 21.37 -16.74 -3.89
N VAL A 491 21.01 -15.58 -4.41
CA VAL A 491 20.36 -14.52 -3.64
C VAL A 491 19.09 -14.09 -4.36
N ILE A 492 17.94 -14.30 -3.75
CA ILE A 492 16.68 -13.79 -4.28
C ILE A 492 16.35 -12.49 -3.57
N VAL A 493 16.35 -11.37 -4.29
CA VAL A 493 15.95 -10.08 -3.75
C VAL A 493 14.60 -9.70 -4.33
N SER A 494 13.56 -9.68 -3.50
CA SER A 494 12.26 -9.16 -3.90
C SER A 494 12.09 -7.70 -3.49
N ARG A 495 11.31 -6.93 -4.24
CA ARG A 495 10.93 -5.58 -3.77
C ARG A 495 10.05 -5.67 -2.53
N HIS A 496 9.04 -6.54 -2.60
CA HIS A 496 8.06 -6.83 -1.56
C HIS A 496 7.84 -8.35 -1.48
N TYR A 497 7.45 -8.85 -0.31
CA TYR A 497 6.96 -10.20 -0.03
C TYR A 497 7.96 -11.34 -0.27
N ALA A 498 9.06 -11.36 0.48
CA ALA A 498 10.10 -12.39 0.33
C ALA A 498 9.92 -13.64 1.22
N PHE A 499 9.35 -13.50 2.42
CA PHE A 499 9.23 -14.60 3.39
C PHE A 499 8.50 -15.85 2.88
N PRO A 500 7.49 -15.76 1.97
CA PRO A 500 6.92 -16.94 1.35
C PRO A 500 7.92 -17.84 0.61
N LEU A 501 9.14 -17.37 0.31
CA LEU A 501 10.21 -18.17 -0.29
C LEU A 501 10.94 -19.10 0.70
N LYS A 502 10.63 -19.06 2.00
CA LYS A 502 11.27 -19.90 3.03
C LYS A 502 11.28 -21.40 2.71
N ASP A 503 10.20 -21.90 2.10
CA ASP A 503 10.01 -23.33 1.78
C ASP A 503 10.59 -23.68 0.39
N VAL A 504 11.22 -22.70 -0.28
CA VAL A 504 11.81 -22.84 -1.62
C VAL A 504 13.33 -22.63 -1.58
N ALA A 505 13.80 -21.72 -0.73
CA ALA A 505 15.20 -21.30 -0.61
C ALA A 505 15.90 -21.94 0.61
N GLU A 506 15.85 -23.27 0.72
CA GLU A 506 16.27 -24.03 1.92
C GLU A 506 17.79 -24.31 2.00
N GLY A 507 18.57 -24.03 0.94
CA GLY A 507 20.00 -24.31 0.87
C GLY A 507 20.89 -23.37 1.71
N ALA A 508 22.00 -23.89 2.25
CA ALA A 508 23.00 -23.08 2.96
C ALA A 508 23.68 -22.03 2.04
N ASP A 509 23.69 -22.29 0.74
CA ASP A 509 24.21 -21.40 -0.30
C ASP A 509 23.14 -20.49 -0.93
N THR A 510 21.89 -20.58 -0.49
CA THR A 510 20.73 -19.95 -1.16
C THR A 510 19.96 -19.11 -0.16
N THR A 511 19.84 -17.80 -0.36
CA THR A 511 19.12 -16.90 0.56
C THR A 511 18.07 -16.05 -0.15
N TYR A 512 17.13 -15.49 0.62
CA TYR A 512 16.13 -14.54 0.12
C TYR A 512 16.00 -13.33 1.05
N ALA A 513 15.64 -12.18 0.48
CA ALA A 513 15.35 -10.98 1.24
C ALA A 513 14.42 -10.05 0.46
N THR A 514 13.62 -9.27 1.19
CA THR A 514 13.04 -8.05 0.60
C THR A 514 14.12 -6.98 0.45
N TRP A 515 13.88 -5.94 -0.37
CA TRP A 515 14.82 -4.84 -0.53
C TRP A 515 15.23 -4.18 0.81
N PRO A 516 14.31 -3.87 1.75
CA PRO A 516 14.69 -3.37 3.07
C PRO A 516 15.55 -4.35 3.88
N GLN A 517 15.23 -5.65 3.82
CA GLN A 517 16.04 -6.68 4.50
C GLN A 517 17.44 -6.79 3.89
N PHE A 518 17.55 -6.71 2.55
CA PHE A 518 18.84 -6.73 1.86
C PHE A 518 19.69 -5.53 2.25
N TYR A 519 19.11 -4.32 2.22
CA TYR A 519 19.81 -3.11 2.66
C TYR A 519 20.27 -3.23 4.12
N ASN A 520 19.40 -3.70 5.02
CA ASN A 520 19.73 -3.92 6.42
C ASN A 520 20.88 -4.94 6.59
N ALA A 521 20.86 -6.04 5.84
CA ALA A 521 21.92 -7.05 5.88
C ALA A 521 23.27 -6.49 5.42
N VAL A 522 23.29 -5.62 4.40
CA VAL A 522 24.51 -4.92 3.99
C VAL A 522 25.03 -4.03 5.12
N GLN A 523 24.17 -3.25 5.77
CA GLN A 523 24.57 -2.42 6.92
C GLN A 523 25.15 -3.26 8.07
N LEU A 524 24.49 -4.37 8.43
CA LEU A 524 24.94 -5.27 9.48
C LEU A 524 26.27 -5.95 9.15
N ALA A 525 26.48 -6.37 7.89
CA ALA A 525 27.76 -6.95 7.45
C ALA A 525 28.94 -5.96 7.57
N THR A 526 28.64 -4.66 7.61
CA THR A 526 29.65 -3.60 7.79
C THR A 526 29.80 -3.09 9.23
N PHE A 527 28.94 -3.50 10.17
CA PHE A 527 28.85 -2.87 11.49
C PHE A 527 29.98 -3.26 12.45
N ASP A 528 30.47 -4.51 12.42
CA ASP A 528 31.28 -5.09 13.53
C ASP A 528 32.79 -5.31 13.28
N ALA A 529 33.37 -5.03 12.09
CA ALA A 529 34.78 -5.39 11.83
C ALA A 529 35.58 -4.34 11.02
N PRO A 530 36.71 -3.79 11.52
CA PRO A 530 37.32 -2.62 10.89
C PRO A 530 37.99 -2.79 9.52
N ARG A 531 38.30 -3.99 8.99
CA ARG A 531 39.23 -4.09 7.83
C ARG A 531 39.07 -5.23 6.81
N SER A 532 37.98 -6.02 6.81
CA SER A 532 37.72 -6.93 5.68
C SER A 532 36.27 -7.38 5.62
N HIS A 533 35.36 -6.49 5.23
CA HIS A 533 34.01 -6.88 4.85
C HIS A 533 34.09 -7.67 3.54
N SER A 534 33.42 -8.81 3.51
CA SER A 534 33.35 -9.68 2.35
C SER A 534 31.91 -10.00 1.99
N LEU A 535 31.69 -10.49 0.77
CA LEU A 535 30.38 -10.98 0.37
C LEU A 535 29.92 -12.18 1.21
N LEU A 536 30.85 -12.88 1.87
CA LEU A 536 30.50 -13.96 2.80
C LEU A 536 29.85 -13.44 4.09
N ASP A 537 30.28 -12.28 4.58
CA ASP A 537 29.66 -11.63 5.75
C ASP A 537 28.25 -11.17 5.40
N LEU A 538 28.05 -10.64 4.19
CA LEU A 538 26.71 -10.33 3.67
C LEU A 538 25.83 -11.57 3.60
N MET A 539 26.32 -12.68 3.07
CA MET A 539 25.55 -13.94 3.02
C MET A 539 25.15 -14.42 4.40
N THR A 540 26.03 -14.29 5.38
CA THR A 540 25.75 -14.63 6.79
C THR A 540 24.67 -13.72 7.37
N ALA A 541 24.77 -12.40 7.14
CA ALA A 541 23.79 -11.43 7.60
C ALA A 541 22.41 -11.64 6.95
N LEU A 542 22.37 -11.94 5.65
CA LEU A 542 21.14 -12.27 4.92
C LEU A 542 20.48 -13.52 5.50
N LYS A 543 21.25 -14.60 5.67
CA LYS A 543 20.74 -15.86 6.24
C LYS A 543 20.19 -15.71 7.64
N ASN A 544 20.89 -14.97 8.51
CA ASN A 544 20.41 -14.68 9.85
C ASN A 544 19.16 -13.79 9.85
N GLY A 545 18.97 -12.98 8.80
CA GLY A 545 17.86 -12.04 8.65
C GLY A 545 16.59 -12.61 7.98
N GLU A 546 16.60 -13.84 7.46
CA GLU A 546 15.46 -14.46 6.78
C GLU A 546 14.24 -14.60 7.71
N ALA A 547 14.46 -15.20 8.88
CA ALA A 547 13.43 -15.48 9.87
C ALA A 547 14.05 -15.65 11.28
N PRO A 548 14.61 -14.58 11.89
CA PRO A 548 15.37 -14.69 13.15
C PRO A 548 14.58 -15.28 14.33
N GLY A 549 13.24 -15.27 14.30
CA GLY A 549 12.37 -15.89 15.30
C GLY A 549 11.59 -17.11 14.77
N GLY A 550 11.98 -17.70 13.63
CA GLY A 550 11.22 -18.77 12.98
C GLY A 550 9.91 -18.31 12.33
N VAL A 551 8.98 -19.21 12.08
CA VAL A 551 7.68 -18.85 11.49
C VAL A 551 6.84 -18.11 12.54
N GLN A 552 6.39 -16.91 12.18
CA GLN A 552 5.47 -16.13 13.00
C GLN A 552 4.04 -16.41 12.56
N HIS A 553 3.09 -16.28 13.49
CA HIS A 553 1.70 -16.65 13.28
C HIS A 553 0.77 -15.51 13.67
N HIS A 554 -0.35 -15.40 12.97
CA HIS A 554 -1.44 -14.52 13.39
C HIS A 554 -1.99 -14.97 14.75
N ARG A 555 -2.52 -14.00 15.50
CA ARG A 555 -3.25 -14.32 16.74
C ARG A 555 -4.47 -15.17 16.40
N PRO A 556 -4.88 -16.09 17.29
CA PRO A 556 -6.07 -16.89 17.07
C PRO A 556 -7.28 -15.99 16.79
N GLU A 557 -8.04 -16.32 15.75
CA GLU A 557 -9.25 -15.57 15.40
C GLU A 557 -10.38 -16.02 16.32
N PRO A 558 -10.98 -15.11 17.11
CA PRO A 558 -12.12 -15.46 17.94
C PRO A 558 -13.28 -15.91 17.05
N PRO A 559 -14.11 -16.89 17.48
CA PRO A 559 -15.29 -17.27 16.73
C PRO A 559 -16.21 -16.06 16.53
N THR A 560 -16.53 -15.75 15.28
CA THR A 560 -17.46 -14.68 14.91
C THR A 560 -18.68 -15.25 14.21
N GLU A 561 -19.84 -14.66 14.48
CA GLU A 561 -21.10 -14.97 13.80
C GLU A 561 -21.58 -13.74 13.06
N TRP A 562 -21.90 -13.92 11.79
CA TRP A 562 -22.35 -12.89 10.88
C TRP A 562 -23.74 -13.26 10.42
N ASN A 563 -24.69 -12.33 10.58
CA ASN A 563 -26.07 -12.51 10.16
C ASN A 563 -26.58 -11.25 9.46
N LEU A 564 -27.12 -11.44 8.26
CA LEU A 564 -27.83 -10.41 7.50
C LEU A 564 -29.01 -11.05 6.79
N ASP A 565 -30.22 -10.60 7.14
CA ASP A 565 -31.49 -11.06 6.59
C ASP A 565 -31.60 -12.59 6.50
N ASN A 566 -31.34 -13.20 5.33
CA ASN A 566 -31.47 -14.64 5.11
C ASN A 566 -30.12 -15.37 5.02
N LEU A 567 -29.00 -14.67 5.17
CA LEU A 567 -27.66 -15.23 5.08
C LEU A 567 -26.96 -15.20 6.43
N ARG A 568 -26.52 -16.38 6.88
CA ARG A 568 -25.70 -16.54 8.07
C ARG A 568 -24.39 -17.24 7.74
N PHE A 569 -23.29 -16.73 8.28
CA PHE A 569 -22.02 -17.45 8.27
C PHE A 569 -21.25 -17.25 9.56
N THR A 570 -20.40 -18.21 9.90
CA THR A 570 -19.48 -18.14 11.03
C THR A 570 -18.06 -18.28 10.55
N VAL A 571 -17.12 -17.61 11.24
CA VAL A 571 -15.69 -17.77 11.03
C VAL A 571 -15.09 -18.16 12.37
N GLY A 572 -14.35 -19.26 12.41
CA GLY A 572 -13.68 -19.71 13.62
C GLY A 572 -12.44 -20.52 13.29
N GLN A 573 -11.51 -20.57 14.24
CA GLN A 573 -10.32 -21.39 14.15
C GLN A 573 -10.61 -22.79 14.70
N ARG A 574 -10.04 -23.83 14.07
CA ARG A 574 -10.05 -25.17 14.66
C ARG A 574 -9.44 -25.11 16.06
N GLU A 575 -10.14 -25.71 17.02
CA GLU A 575 -9.57 -25.96 18.33
C GLU A 575 -8.44 -26.98 18.14
N GLY A 576 -7.20 -26.54 18.34
CA GLY A 576 -6.07 -27.45 18.34
C GLY A 576 -6.25 -28.48 19.46
N ALA A 577 -5.90 -29.74 19.19
CA ALA A 577 -5.72 -30.72 20.25
C ALA A 577 -4.62 -30.18 21.18
N ALA A 578 -5.02 -29.73 22.38
CA ALA A 578 -4.15 -29.19 23.40
C ALA A 578 -3.08 -30.18 23.86
#